data_AF-A0A4R2BG78-F1
#
_entry.id   AF-A0A4R2BG78-F1
#
_cell.length_a   1.000
_cell.length_b   1.000
_cell.length_c   1.000
_cell.angle_alpha   90.00
_cell.angle_beta   90.00
_cell.angle_gamma   90.00
#
_symmetry.space_group_name_H-M   'P 1'
#
loop_
_entity.id
_entity.type
_entity.pdbx_description
1 polymer ?
#
loop_
_entity_poly.entity_id
_entity_poly.type
_entity_poly.pdbx_seq_one_letter_code
_entity_poly.pdbx_strand_id
1 'polypeptide(L)'
;MKKVYGLMIKAGDANEMIWDRGVWETEDGAKDYIEAEMKNISGLWVKELTVNDSIPEEVQILEEDMVTCELCGIEYNPADVNTADYDQAVCINCEPEYKQNVNAE
;
A
#
# COMPACT_ATOMS: atom_id res chain seq x y z
N MET A 1 4.21 15.59 4.16
CA MET A 1 3.63 15.06 5.39
C MET A 1 2.56 16.05 5.84
N LYS A 2 1.36 15.57 6.16
CA LYS A 2 0.21 16.39 6.54
C LYS A 2 0.06 16.40 8.05
N LYS A 3 -0.26 17.58 8.59
CA LYS A 3 -0.68 17.73 9.98
C LYS A 3 -2.17 17.48 10.09
N VAL A 4 -2.55 16.62 11.02
CA VAL A 4 -3.95 16.30 11.34
C VAL A 4 -4.10 16.15 12.85
N TYR A 5 -5.34 16.09 13.32
CA TYR A 5 -5.68 15.96 14.74
C TYR A 5 -6.46 14.68 14.95
N GLY A 6 -6.07 13.88 15.94
CA GLY A 6 -6.72 12.62 16.29
C GLY A 6 -7.24 12.62 17.72
N LEU A 7 -8.22 11.75 17.97
CA LEU A 7 -8.74 11.50 19.31
C LEU A 7 -7.88 10.46 20.01
N MET A 8 -7.47 10.79 21.22
CA MET A 8 -6.63 9.95 22.06
C MET A 8 -7.41 9.47 23.28
N ILE A 9 -7.08 8.27 23.75
CA ILE A 9 -7.59 7.69 24.99
C ILE A 9 -6.44 7.04 25.76
N LYS A 10 -6.58 6.98 27.09
CA LYS A 10 -5.68 6.20 27.92
C LYS A 10 -6.14 4.74 27.94
N ALA A 11 -5.38 3.87 27.31
CA ALA A 11 -5.59 2.42 27.30
C ALA A 11 -4.50 1.76 28.15
N GLY A 12 -4.86 1.40 29.39
CA GLY A 12 -3.90 0.84 30.34
C GLY A 12 -2.78 1.83 30.71
N ASP A 13 -1.54 1.46 30.38
CA ASP A 13 -0.32 2.28 30.59
C ASP A 13 0.06 3.13 29.37
N ALA A 14 -0.63 2.96 28.24
CA ALA A 14 -0.36 3.67 27.00
C ALA A 14 -1.44 4.71 26.65
N ASN A 15 -1.03 5.67 25.83
CA ASN A 15 -1.94 6.59 25.17
C ASN A 15 -2.16 6.10 23.74
N GLU A 16 -3.40 5.75 23.40
CA GLU A 16 -3.77 5.19 22.10
C GLU A 16 -4.65 6.15 21.33
N MET A 17 -4.53 6.11 20.01
CA MET A 17 -5.37 6.88 19.09
C MET A 17 -6.56 6.03 18.66
N ILE A 18 -7.75 6.65 18.58
CA ILE A 18 -8.99 5.98 18.17
C ILE A 18 -9.12 6.03 16.64
N TRP A 19 -8.42 5.13 15.94
CA TRP A 19 -8.33 5.13 14.48
C TRP A 19 -9.68 5.02 13.77
N ASP A 20 -10.64 4.31 14.35
CA ASP A 20 -11.97 4.10 13.79
C ASP A 20 -12.80 5.40 13.67
N ARG A 21 -12.42 6.46 14.38
CA ARG A 21 -13.09 7.77 14.30
C ARG A 21 -12.48 8.70 13.27
N GLY A 22 -11.35 8.31 12.68
CA GLY A 22 -10.63 9.10 11.70
C GLY A 22 -9.83 10.25 12.31
N VAL A 23 -9.51 11.23 11.47
CA VAL A 23 -8.68 12.40 11.80
C VAL A 23 -9.32 13.67 11.26
N TRP A 24 -9.01 14.81 11.89
CA TRP A 24 -9.51 16.13 11.54
C TRP A 24 -8.40 17.02 11.03
N GLU A 25 -8.75 17.97 10.16
CA GLU A 25 -7.79 18.97 9.66
C GLU A 25 -7.48 20.06 10.68
N THR A 26 -8.38 20.28 11.66
CA THR A 26 -8.24 21.28 12.70
C THR A 26 -8.43 20.66 14.08
N GLU A 27 -7.76 21.24 15.08
CA GLU A 27 -7.90 20.81 16.48
C GLU A 27 -9.33 21.05 16.98
N ASP A 28 -9.92 22.19 16.62
CA ASP A 28 -11.27 22.57 17.03
C ASP A 28 -12.32 21.61 16.44
N GLY A 29 -12.17 21.17 15.19
CA GLY A 29 -13.08 20.19 14.59
C GLY A 29 -13.08 18.84 15.33
N ALA A 30 -11.91 18.43 15.86
CA ALA A 30 -11.83 17.23 16.68
C ALA A 30 -12.46 17.44 18.08
N LYS A 31 -12.32 18.63 18.67
CA LYS A 31 -12.98 18.97 19.95
C LYS A 31 -14.49 19.03 19.81
N ASP A 32 -14.98 19.68 18.77
CA ASP A 32 -16.41 19.78 18.46
C ASP A 32 -17.03 18.38 18.32
N TYR A 33 -16.30 17.43 17.72
CA TYR A 33 -16.73 16.04 17.64
C TYR A 33 -16.84 15.37 19.01
N ILE A 34 -15.86 15.57 19.90
CA ILE A 34 -15.93 15.04 21.28
C ILE A 34 -17.19 15.58 21.97
N GLU A 35 -17.46 16.89 21.85
CA GLU A 35 -18.60 17.54 22.49
C GLU A 35 -19.95 17.12 21.90
N ALA A 36 -20.03 16.90 20.59
CA ALA A 36 -21.26 16.49 19.92
C ALA A 36 -21.57 15.00 20.14
N GLU A 37 -20.58 14.13 19.90
CA GLU A 37 -20.79 12.69 19.73
C GLU A 37 -20.28 11.86 20.93
N MET A 38 -19.35 12.38 21.72
CA MET A 38 -18.65 11.63 22.77
C MET A 38 -18.70 12.31 24.14
N LYS A 39 -19.62 13.25 24.36
CA LYS A 39 -19.70 14.07 25.58
C LYS A 39 -19.76 13.31 26.90
N ASN A 40 -20.28 12.08 26.86
CA ASN A 40 -20.43 11.22 28.04
C ASN A 40 -19.21 10.31 28.27
N ILE A 41 -18.20 10.36 27.39
CA ILE A 41 -17.01 9.53 27.45
C ILE A 41 -15.88 10.38 28.04
N SER A 42 -15.42 10.00 29.23
CA SER A 42 -14.33 10.68 29.92
C SER A 42 -12.96 10.17 29.48
N GLY A 43 -11.94 11.02 29.57
CA GLY A 43 -10.55 10.62 29.30
C GLY A 43 -10.17 10.61 27.83
N LEU A 44 -10.96 11.30 26.99
CA LEU A 44 -10.62 11.61 25.61
C LEU A 44 -9.93 12.97 25.53
N TRP A 45 -8.93 13.09 24.66
CA TRP A 45 -8.32 14.38 24.33
C TRP A 45 -7.84 14.40 22.88
N VAL A 46 -7.61 15.60 22.35
CA VAL A 46 -7.11 15.80 21.00
C VAL A 46 -5.59 15.88 21.01
N LYS A 47 -4.93 15.29 20.01
CA LYS A 47 -3.47 15.39 19.81
C LYS A 47 -3.14 15.62 18.34
N GLU A 48 -2.13 16.45 18.08
CA GLU A 48 -1.52 16.61 16.74
C GLU A 48 -0.82 15.30 16.32
N LEU A 49 -1.08 14.89 15.08
CA LEU A 49 -0.49 13.75 14.41
C LEU A 49 0.18 14.23 13.11
N THR A 50 1.35 13.68 12.82
CA THR A 50 2.00 13.84 11.53
C THR A 50 1.76 12.57 10.73
N VAL A 51 0.98 12.69 9.64
CA VAL A 51 0.72 11.58 8.73
C VAL A 51 1.47 11.79 7.41
N ASN A 52 1.81 10.71 6.73
CA ASN A 52 2.34 10.81 5.38
C ASN A 52 1.27 11.43 4.47
N ASP A 53 1.70 12.20 3.48
CA ASP A 53 0.76 12.66 2.46
C ASP A 53 0.22 11.44 1.71
N SER A 54 -1.03 11.52 1.26
CA SER A 54 -1.51 10.60 0.24
C SER A 54 -0.53 10.61 -0.92
N ILE A 55 -0.18 9.44 -1.44
CA ILE A 55 0.56 9.33 -2.69
C ILE A 55 -0.29 10.07 -3.74
N PRO A 56 0.22 11.12 -4.42
CA PRO A 56 -0.54 11.80 -5.45
C PRO A 56 -1.06 10.79 -6.47
N GLU A 57 -2.32 10.90 -6.90
CA GLU A 57 -2.86 10.04 -7.98
C GLU A 57 -2.04 10.16 -9.28
N GLU A 58 -1.29 11.25 -9.42
CA GLU A 58 -0.37 11.54 -10.52
C GLU A 58 0.95 10.78 -10.45
N VAL A 59 1.16 9.92 -9.45
CA VAL A 59 2.16 8.86 -9.60
C VAL A 59 1.63 7.95 -10.69
N GLN A 60 1.98 8.29 -11.93
CA GLN A 60 1.92 7.38 -13.06
C GLN A 60 2.57 6.10 -12.58
N ILE A 61 1.75 5.11 -12.27
CA ILE A 61 2.19 3.74 -12.31
C ILE A 61 2.69 3.64 -13.74
N LEU A 62 4.01 3.62 -13.92
CA LEU A 62 4.59 3.15 -15.15
C LEU A 62 4.08 1.71 -15.20
N GLU A 63 2.93 1.52 -15.84
CA GLU A 63 2.49 0.22 -16.31
C GLU A 63 3.58 -0.17 -17.30
N GLU A 64 4.64 -0.79 -16.78
CA GLU A 64 5.56 -1.53 -17.61
C GLU A 64 4.69 -2.60 -18.27
N ASP A 65 4.59 -2.53 -19.60
CA ASP A 65 3.81 -3.48 -20.37
C ASP A 65 4.24 -4.90 -19.97
N MET A 66 3.33 -5.61 -19.29
CA MET A 66 3.60 -6.95 -18.79
C MET A 66 3.80 -7.90 -19.97
N VAL A 67 4.79 -8.79 -19.87
CA VAL A 67 5.12 -9.74 -20.94
C VAL A 67 4.52 -11.10 -20.60
N THR A 68 3.76 -11.67 -21.55
CA THR A 68 3.19 -13.01 -21.40
C THR A 68 4.26 -14.06 -21.69
N CYS A 69 4.43 -15.02 -20.79
CA CYS A 69 5.23 -16.22 -21.06
C CYS A 69 4.51 -17.13 -22.06
N GLU A 70 5.16 -17.49 -23.16
CA GLU A 70 4.58 -18.34 -24.21
C GLU A 70 4.38 -19.81 -23.79
N LEU A 71 5.03 -20.25 -22.70
CA LEU A 71 4.92 -21.62 -22.21
C LEU A 71 3.77 -21.80 -21.20
N CYS A 72 3.61 -20.86 -20.26
CA CYS A 72 2.60 -20.97 -19.21
C CYS A 72 1.43 -19.99 -19.35
N GLY A 73 1.52 -19.01 -20.25
CA GLY A 73 0.47 -18.02 -20.51
C GLY A 73 0.25 -17.00 -19.38
N ILE A 74 1.14 -16.93 -18.40
CA ILE A 74 1.07 -15.97 -17.28
C ILE A 74 1.83 -14.69 -17.68
N GLU A 75 1.29 -13.54 -17.27
CA GLU A 75 1.93 -12.24 -17.41
C GLU A 75 2.95 -11.97 -16.30
N TYR A 76 4.14 -11.51 -16.68
CA TYR A 76 5.25 -11.22 -15.78
C TYR A 76 5.80 -9.82 -16.06
N ASN A 77 6.55 -9.29 -15.09
CA ASN A 77 7.40 -8.13 -15.35
C ASN A 77 8.42 -8.51 -16.44
N PRO A 78 8.73 -7.62 -17.41
CA PRO A 78 9.73 -7.88 -18.44
C PRO A 78 11.08 -8.38 -17.90
N ALA A 79 11.50 -7.94 -16.71
CA ALA A 79 12.75 -8.38 -16.07
C ALA A 79 12.76 -9.87 -15.67
N ASP A 80 11.59 -10.50 -15.56
CA ASP A 80 11.40 -11.91 -15.21
C ASP A 80 11.17 -12.80 -16.43
N VAL A 81 11.22 -12.23 -17.65
CA VAL A 81 11.00 -12.95 -18.91
C VAL A 81 12.22 -12.82 -19.81
N ASN A 82 12.77 -13.97 -20.22
CA ASN A 82 13.83 -14.00 -21.21
C ASN A 82 13.20 -13.87 -22.61
N THR A 83 13.41 -12.72 -23.24
CA THR A 83 12.99 -12.43 -24.62
C THR A 83 14.18 -12.23 -25.57
N ALA A 84 15.41 -12.40 -25.08
CA ALA A 84 16.64 -12.07 -25.81
C ALA A 84 17.40 -13.33 -26.24
N ASP A 85 17.44 -14.35 -25.38
CA ASP A 85 18.21 -15.57 -25.63
C ASP A 85 17.40 -16.64 -26.40
N TYR A 86 16.09 -16.46 -26.50
CA TYR A 86 15.16 -17.42 -27.11
C TYR A 86 14.19 -16.73 -28.06
N ASP A 87 13.76 -17.47 -29.09
CA ASP A 87 12.72 -17.01 -30.03
C ASP A 87 11.34 -16.89 -29.37
N GLN A 88 11.15 -17.55 -28.21
CA GLN A 88 9.93 -17.50 -27.42
C GLN A 88 10.16 -16.70 -26.14
N ALA A 89 9.18 -15.89 -25.74
CA ALA A 89 9.21 -15.22 -24.44
C ALA A 89 9.02 -16.25 -23.31
N VAL A 90 10.08 -16.55 -22.55
CA VAL A 90 10.04 -17.60 -21.50
C VAL A 90 10.32 -17.00 -20.13
N CYS A 91 9.39 -17.16 -19.19
CA CYS A 91 9.59 -16.68 -17.82
C CYS A 91 10.65 -17.51 -17.08
N ILE A 92 11.27 -16.90 -16.06
CA ILE A 92 12.30 -17.51 -15.21
C ILE A 92 11.90 -18.86 -14.59
N ASN A 93 10.60 -19.13 -14.45
CA ASN A 93 10.09 -20.39 -13.89
C ASN A 93 10.03 -21.52 -14.93
N CYS A 94 9.72 -21.20 -16.19
CA CYS A 94 9.65 -22.17 -17.28
C CYS A 94 11.01 -22.35 -17.97
N GLU A 95 11.91 -21.37 -17.86
CA GLU A 95 13.24 -21.38 -18.47
C GLU A 95 14.08 -22.63 -18.12
N PRO A 96 14.10 -23.15 -16.88
CA PRO A 96 14.87 -24.35 -16.55
C PRO A 96 14.43 -25.59 -17.32
N GLU A 97 13.12 -25.78 -17.49
CA GLU A 97 12.55 -26.90 -18.25
C GLU A 97 12.74 -26.70 -19.75
N TYR A 98 12.59 -25.46 -20.22
CA TYR A 98 12.83 -25.11 -21.62
C TYR A 98 14.27 -25.42 -22.02
N LYS A 99 15.28 -24.97 -21.24
CA LYS A 99 16.70 -25.24 -21.45
C LYS A 99 17.04 -26.73 -21.57
N GLN A 100 16.33 -27.60 -20.87
CA GLN A 100 16.56 -29.05 -20.95
C GLN A 100 16.05 -29.65 -22.27
N ASN A 101 14.99 -29.09 -22.85
CA ASN A 101 14.38 -29.60 -24.07
C ASN A 101 15.03 -29.04 -25.34
N VAL A 102 15.51 -27.78 -25.35
CA VAL A 102 16.24 -27.22 -26.52
C VAL A 102 17.68 -27.73 -26.65
N ASN A 103 18.30 -28.20 -25.57
CA ASN A 103 19.66 -28.79 -25.60
C ASN A 103 19.65 -30.32 -25.82
N ALA A 104 18.50 -30.91 -26.19
CA ALA A 104 18.35 -32.35 -26.40
C ALA A 104 18.59 -32.81 -27.85
N GLU A 105 19.06 -31.91 -28.73
CA GLU A 105 19.48 -32.22 -30.12
C GLU A 105 21.01 -32.26 -30.28
#